data_AF-A0A9P4LPH7-F1
#
_entry.id   AF-A0A9P4LPH7-F1
#
_cell.length_a   1.000
_cell.length_b   1.000
_cell.length_c   1.000
_cell.angle_alpha   90.00
_cell.angle_beta   90.00
_cell.angle_gamma   90.00
#
_symmetry.space_group_name_H-M   'P 1'
#
loop_
_entity.id
_entity.type
_entity.pdbx_description
1 polymer ?
#
loop_
_entity_poly.entity_id
_entity_poly.type
_entity_poly.pdbx_seq_one_letter_code
_entity_poly.pdbx_strand_id
1 'polypeptide(L)'
;AVIGVVLSNGNIGQDHFKCHAPGCFDKTFGRLAELKRHHKCKHETLARKPQFWCPVGNCDRSKSGAGGSFPRKDKMMDHLSRKHADIVGS
;
A
#
# COMPACT_ATOMS: atom_id res chain seq x y z
N ALA A 1 -14.85 4.05 11.35
CA ALA A 1 -14.77 2.58 11.32
C ALA A 1 -13.54 2.14 12.11
N VAL A 2 -13.69 1.13 12.97
CA VAL A 2 -12.56 0.51 13.68
C VAL A 2 -11.78 -0.34 12.68
N ILE A 3 -10.46 -0.12 12.57
CA ILE A 3 -9.60 -0.84 11.62
C ILE A 3 -8.74 -1.93 12.30
N GLY A 4 -8.68 -1.91 13.63
CA GLY A 4 -7.86 -2.83 14.43
C GLY A 4 -7.86 -2.49 15.92
N VAL A 5 -7.10 -3.28 16.68
CA VAL A 5 -6.90 -3.17 18.13
C VAL A 5 -5.41 -3.02 18.46
N VAL A 6 -5.12 -2.41 19.61
CA VAL A 6 -3.76 -2.28 20.14
C VAL A 6 -3.49 -3.42 21.13
N LEU A 7 -2.38 -4.11 20.94
CA LEU A 7 -1.84 -5.14 21.82
C LEU A 7 -0.63 -4.53 22.52
N SER A 8 -0.82 -4.03 23.73
CA SER A 8 0.23 -3.42 24.54
C SER A 8 0.59 -4.32 25.71
N ASN A 9 1.87 -4.42 26.02
CA ASN A 9 2.37 -5.03 27.25
C ASN A 9 2.77 -3.98 28.31
N GLY A 10 2.44 -2.70 28.09
CA GLY A 10 2.82 -1.59 28.96
C GLY A 10 4.21 -1.02 28.72
N ASN A 11 5.03 -1.63 27.86
CA ASN A 11 6.34 -1.08 27.48
C ASN A 11 6.22 -0.13 26.28
N ILE A 12 6.83 1.04 26.43
CA ILE A 12 6.85 2.08 25.38
C ILE A 12 7.52 1.53 24.12
N GLY A 13 6.81 1.63 22.98
CA GLY A 13 7.33 1.25 21.68
C GLY A 13 7.27 -0.24 21.34
N GLN A 14 6.75 -1.09 22.24
CA GLN A 14 6.52 -2.52 21.97
C GLN A 14 5.06 -2.85 21.61
N ASP A 15 4.25 -1.81 21.42
CA ASP A 15 2.86 -1.98 21.02
C ASP A 15 2.76 -2.61 19.64
N HIS A 16 1.88 -3.61 19.56
CA HIS A 16 1.52 -4.25 18.32
C HIS A 16 0.10 -3.87 17.92
N PHE A 17 -0.15 -3.81 16.63
CA PHE A 17 -1.44 -3.41 16.07
C PHE A 17 -2.02 -4.58 15.29
N LYS A 18 -3.20 -5.05 15.68
CA LYS A 18 -3.86 -6.21 15.05
C LYS A 18 -5.06 -5.76 14.22
N CYS A 19 -5.19 -6.27 13.00
CA CYS A 19 -6.36 -5.96 12.17
C CYS A 19 -7.61 -6.67 12.71
N HIS A 20 -8.74 -5.97 12.70
CA HIS A 20 -10.04 -6.49 13.17
C HIS A 20 -10.94 -7.00 12.03
N ALA A 21 -10.52 -6.85 10.77
CA ALA A 21 -11.33 -7.28 9.63
C ALA A 21 -11.45 -8.81 9.56
N PRO A 22 -12.59 -9.35 9.11
CA PRO A 22 -12.76 -10.79 8.88
C PRO A 22 -11.67 -11.33 7.95
N GLY A 23 -11.04 -12.44 8.33
CA GLY A 23 -9.97 -13.07 7.55
C GLY A 23 -8.58 -12.44 7.72
N CYS A 24 -8.41 -11.47 8.63
CA CYS A 24 -7.10 -10.90 8.97
C CYS A 24 -6.66 -11.20 10.42
N PHE A 25 -7.18 -12.27 11.02
CA PHE A 25 -6.97 -12.64 12.42
C PHE A 25 -5.50 -12.89 12.79
N ASP A 26 -4.65 -13.24 11.82
CA ASP A 26 -3.21 -13.48 12.04
C ASP A 26 -2.33 -12.29 11.59
N LYS A 27 -2.93 -11.15 11.25
CA LYS A 27 -2.20 -9.96 10.78
C LYS A 27 -1.96 -8.97 11.91
N THR A 28 -0.71 -8.95 12.36
CA THR A 28 -0.17 -8.04 13.36
C THR A 28 0.91 -7.16 12.75
N PHE A 29 0.98 -5.91 13.21
CA PHE A 29 1.91 -4.90 12.71
C PHE A 29 2.63 -4.25 13.89
N GLY A 30 3.94 -4.00 13.78
CA GLY A 30 4.68 -3.28 14.82
C GLY A 30 4.46 -1.76 14.81
N ARG A 31 3.73 -1.21 13.83
CA ARG A 31 3.46 0.24 13.71
C ARG A 31 2.03 0.50 13.26
N LEU A 32 1.40 1.52 13.83
CA LEU A 32 0.05 1.94 13.44
C LEU A 32 -0.04 2.31 11.95
N ALA A 33 1.01 2.92 11.40
CA ALA A 33 1.07 3.27 9.97
C ALA A 33 0.95 2.04 9.06
N GLU A 34 1.52 0.91 9.47
CA GLU A 34 1.47 -0.35 8.72
C GLU A 34 0.06 -0.96 8.76
N LEU A 35 -0.61 -0.94 9.92
CA LEU A 35 -2.02 -1.34 10.03
C LEU A 35 -2.93 -0.47 9.16
N LYS A 36 -2.77 0.86 9.24
CA LYS A 36 -3.53 1.82 8.41
C LYS A 36 -3.34 1.51 6.92
N ARG A 37 -2.10 1.27 6.49
CA ARG A 37 -1.76 0.91 5.11
C ARG A 37 -2.40 -0.41 4.69
N HIS A 38 -2.30 -1.44 5.52
CA HIS A 38 -2.94 -2.72 5.28
C HIS A 38 -4.44 -2.56 5.05
N HIS A 39 -5.13 -1.84 5.95
CA HIS A 39 -6.56 -1.61 5.84
C HIS A 39 -6.92 -0.87 4.55
N LYS A 40 -6.19 0.19 4.19
CA LYS A 40 -6.39 0.92 2.93
C LYS A 40 -6.25 0.03 1.69
N CYS A 41 -5.22 -0.83 1.66
CA CYS A 41 -4.98 -1.66 0.48
C CYS A 41 -5.90 -2.89 0.40
N LYS A 42 -6.30 -3.48 1.53
CA LYS A 42 -7.00 -4.77 1.58
C LYS A 42 -8.50 -4.64 1.83
N HIS A 43 -8.91 -3.68 2.65
CA HIS A 43 -10.29 -3.58 3.15
C HIS A 43 -11.08 -2.40 2.59
N GLU A 44 -10.43 -1.42 1.94
CA GLU A 44 -11.17 -0.42 1.19
C GLU A 44 -11.73 -0.99 -0.11
N THR A 45 -12.89 -0.46 -0.52
CA THR A 45 -13.52 -0.80 -1.79
C THR A 45 -12.64 -0.37 -2.97
N LEU A 46 -12.71 -1.09 -4.09
CA LEU A 46 -11.91 -0.79 -5.29
C LEU A 46 -12.05 0.66 -5.76
N ALA A 47 -13.23 1.27 -5.57
CA ALA A 47 -13.50 2.67 -5.90
C ALA A 47 -12.72 3.68 -5.03
N ARG A 48 -12.28 3.30 -3.82
CA ARG A 48 -11.54 4.16 -2.90
C ARG A 48 -10.04 3.85 -2.85
N LYS A 49 -9.61 2.78 -3.50
CA LYS A 49 -8.18 2.45 -3.54
C LYS A 49 -7.44 3.47 -4.40
N PRO A 50 -6.36 4.07 -3.88
CA PRO A 50 -5.57 4.99 -4.68
C PRO A 50 -4.93 4.24 -5.85
N GLN A 51 -5.19 4.72 -7.05
CA GLN A 51 -4.64 4.18 -8.29
C GLN A 51 -3.45 5.03 -8.72
N PHE A 52 -2.25 4.49 -8.61
CA PHE A 52 -1.05 5.15 -9.10
C PHE A 52 -0.70 4.55 -10.46
N TRP A 53 -0.83 5.33 -11.53
CA TRP A 53 -0.50 4.89 -12.89
C TRP A 53 0.93 5.28 -13.23
N CYS A 54 1.59 4.50 -14.10
CA CYS A 54 2.85 4.94 -14.70
C CYS A 54 2.57 6.15 -15.61
N PRO A 55 3.33 7.26 -15.48
CA PRO A 55 3.17 8.43 -16.35
C PRO A 55 3.69 8.20 -17.79
N VAL A 56 4.47 7.14 -18.03
CA VAL A 56 5.06 6.85 -19.34
C VAL A 56 4.02 6.23 -20.27
N GLY A 57 3.61 6.95 -21.32
CA GLY A 57 2.42 6.60 -22.13
C GLY A 57 2.49 5.26 -22.88
N ASN A 58 3.69 4.77 -23.21
CA ASN A 58 3.90 3.46 -23.84
C ASN A 58 4.21 2.34 -22.84
N CYS A 59 4.09 2.60 -21.53
CA CYS A 59 4.25 1.57 -20.51
C CYS A 59 2.96 0.75 -20.39
N ASP A 60 3.08 -0.58 -20.27
CA ASP A 60 1.95 -1.45 -19.98
C ASP A 60 1.19 -1.01 -18.72
N ARG A 61 1.87 -0.46 -17.72
CA ARG A 61 1.26 -0.02 -16.45
C ARG A 61 0.85 1.46 -16.45
N SER A 62 0.81 2.08 -17.63
CA SER A 62 0.24 3.41 -17.83
C SER A 62 -1.28 3.37 -17.78
N LYS A 63 -1.92 4.55 -17.75
CA LYS A 63 -3.39 4.65 -17.76
C LYS A 63 -4.02 4.09 -19.05
N SER A 64 -3.26 4.10 -20.14
CA SER A 64 -3.65 3.58 -21.46
C SER A 64 -3.12 2.18 -21.74
N GLY A 65 -2.28 1.61 -20.87
CA GLY A 65 -1.67 0.30 -21.06
C GLY A 65 -2.56 -0.85 -20.62
N ALA A 66 -2.17 -2.08 -20.96
CA ALA A 66 -2.91 -3.30 -20.63
C ALA A 66 -2.73 -3.76 -19.16
N GLY A 67 -1.74 -3.20 -18.47
CA GLY A 67 -1.41 -3.51 -17.08
C GLY A 67 -2.20 -2.67 -16.08
N GLY A 68 -2.33 -3.19 -14.85
CA GLY A 68 -3.05 -2.50 -13.78
C GLY A 68 -2.22 -1.44 -13.05
N SER A 69 -2.92 -0.47 -12.43
CA SER A 69 -2.32 0.54 -11.54
C SER A 69 -1.53 -0.08 -10.38
N PHE A 70 -0.61 0.72 -9.84
CA PHE A 70 0.07 0.38 -8.60
C PHE A 70 -0.80 0.75 -7.40
N PRO A 71 -0.82 -0.10 -6.36
CA PRO A 71 -1.60 0.18 -5.15
C PRO A 71 -0.98 1.29 -4.28
N ARG A 72 0.28 1.69 -4.55
CA ARG A 72 1.01 2.70 -3.77
C ARG A 72 2.01 3.47 -4.64
N LYS A 73 2.27 4.73 -4.26
CA LYS A 73 3.23 5.63 -4.93
C LYS A 73 4.67 5.09 -4.91
N ASP A 74 5.14 4.54 -3.79
CA ASP A 74 6.49 3.99 -3.67
C ASP A 74 6.74 2.85 -4.67
N LYS A 75 5.72 2.03 -4.92
CA LYS A 75 5.82 0.93 -5.90
C LYS A 75 5.79 1.43 -7.35
N MET A 76 5.08 2.51 -7.62
CA MET A 76 5.15 3.18 -8.93
C MET A 76 6.52 3.83 -9.14
N MET A 77 7.10 4.45 -8.11
CA MET A 77 8.45 5.03 -8.19
C MET A 77 9.55 3.96 -8.33
N ASP A 78 9.46 2.84 -7.60
CA ASP A 78 10.35 1.68 -7.78
C ASP A 78 10.26 1.14 -9.21
N HIS A 79 9.04 1.06 -9.76
CA HIS A 79 8.85 0.69 -11.15
C HIS A 79 9.51 1.69 -12.12
N LEU A 80 9.29 2.99 -11.93
CA LEU A 80 9.92 4.03 -12.74
C LEU A 80 11.45 3.92 -12.69
N SER A 81 12.04 3.80 -11.50
CA SER A 81 13.49 3.68 -11.34
C SER A 81 14.08 2.43 -12.01
N ARG A 82 13.31 1.35 -12.15
CA ARG A 82 13.79 0.07 -12.69
C ARG A 82 13.45 -0.17 -14.16
N LYS A 83 12.38 0.44 -14.66
CA LYS A 83 11.83 0.22 -16.01
C LYS A 83 11.91 1.47 -16.90
N HIS A 84 12.14 2.64 -16.31
CA HIS A 84 12.22 3.94 -16.97
C HIS A 84 13.38 4.77 -16.38
N ALA A 85 14.48 4.09 -16.04
CA ALA A 85 15.65 4.72 -15.41
C ALA A 85 16.23 5.85 -16.28
N ASP A 86 16.13 5.69 -17.61
CA ASP A 86 16.50 6.64 -18.65
C ASP A 86 15.62 7.90 -18.69
N ILE A 87 14.38 7.81 -18.21
CA ILE A 87 13.41 8.91 -18.22
C ILE A 87 13.45 9.72 -16.90
N VAL A 88 13.84 9.07 -15.80
CA VAL A 88 13.87 9.69 -14.46
C VAL A 88 15.22 10.40 -14.17
N GLY A 89 16.20 10.25 -15.05
CA GLY A 89 17.59 10.72 -14.86
C GLY A 89 18.03 11.92 -15.70
N SER A 90 17.13 12.75 -16.24
CA SER A 90 17.48 14.00 -16.96
C SER A 90 16.85 15.23 -16.32
#